data_AF-A0A965PYH4-F1
#
_entry.id   AF-A0A965PYH4-F1
#
_cell.length_a   1.000
_cell.length_b   1.000
_cell.length_c   1.000
_cell.angle_alpha   90.00
_cell.angle_beta   90.00
_cell.angle_gamma   90.00
#
_symmetry.space_group_name_H-M   'P 1'
#
loop_
_entity.id
_entity.type
_entity.pdbx_description
1 polymer ?
#
loop_
_entity_poly.entity_id
_entity_poly.type
_entity_poly.pdbx_seq_one_letter_code
_entity_poly.pdbx_strand_id
1 'polypeptide(L)'
;FDCALMLGVCDKIVPGLLIGALHFGHLPTVFVPAGPMTSGLPNKEKAKVREQAALGLVGRAELLQAESAAYHGEGTCTFYGTANSNQMLLEAMGLHVPGTAFVNPGAALREQLTREAARTVLGHSEGAKSATPCPPIGRLVDERCIVNAMVALLATGGSTNHLIHWVAVARAAGIIIDWDDFSALSDVVPTLTRVYPNGSADVNQFQAAGGPGYVIRELLDAGLLHADVLTVRPGGLRAFTRIPHADAQGVLAWREAGASSDLDVVRPVTEPFSASGGLKLLQGALGRSVIKVSSVPAERHVVQAPCRVFDSQDALQAAFKAGELDRDVVCVVRWQG
;
A
#
# COMPACT_ATOMS: atom_id res chain seq x y z
N PHE A 1 -3.85 29.58 -3.72
CA PHE A 1 -4.73 28.63 -3.03
C PHE A 1 -4.43 28.71 -1.55
N ASP A 2 -5.45 28.60 -0.70
CA ASP A 2 -5.26 28.65 0.77
C ASP A 2 -5.09 27.26 1.39
N CYS A 3 -5.53 26.22 0.67
CA CYS A 3 -5.35 24.81 1.02
C CYS A 3 -5.49 23.92 -0.23
N ALA A 4 -5.24 22.61 -0.09
CA ALA A 4 -5.36 21.64 -1.18
C ALA A 4 -6.04 20.32 -0.75
N LEU A 5 -6.88 19.77 -1.64
CA LEU A 5 -7.37 18.40 -1.58
C LEU A 5 -6.70 17.57 -2.69
N MET A 6 -5.99 16.52 -2.31
CA MET A 6 -5.24 15.67 -3.24
C MET A 6 -6.04 14.41 -3.56
N LEU A 7 -6.72 14.41 -4.72
CA LEU A 7 -7.50 13.26 -5.21
C LEU A 7 -6.58 12.18 -5.81
N GLY A 8 -5.86 11.47 -4.94
CA GLY A 8 -4.80 10.53 -5.31
C GLY A 8 -5.17 9.08 -5.07
N VAL A 9 -5.21 8.27 -6.14
CA VAL A 9 -5.72 6.89 -6.05
C VAL A 9 -4.80 5.87 -6.74
N CYS A 10 -4.49 6.09 -8.02
CA CYS A 10 -3.71 5.13 -8.81
C CYS A 10 -2.21 5.18 -8.49
N ASP A 11 -1.50 4.15 -8.92
CA ASP A 11 -0.12 3.80 -8.57
C ASP A 11 0.84 5.00 -8.46
N LYS A 12 1.02 5.76 -9.55
CA LYS A 12 1.97 6.89 -9.62
C LYS A 12 1.37 8.24 -9.23
N ILE A 13 0.05 8.32 -9.13
CA ILE A 13 -0.66 9.58 -8.84
C ILE A 13 -0.35 10.02 -7.42
N VAL A 14 -0.45 9.11 -6.44
CA VAL A 14 -0.21 9.43 -5.02
C VAL A 14 1.19 9.99 -4.78
N PRO A 15 2.30 9.32 -5.14
CA PRO A 15 3.63 9.88 -4.91
C PRO A 15 3.86 11.18 -5.69
N GLY A 16 3.32 11.33 -6.90
CA GLY A 16 3.39 12.58 -7.65
C GLY A 16 2.69 13.74 -6.95
N LEU A 17 1.47 13.52 -6.45
CA LEU A 17 0.72 14.53 -5.68
C LEU A 17 1.41 14.85 -4.35
N LEU A 18 1.98 13.86 -3.67
CA LEU A 18 2.70 14.06 -2.40
C LEU A 18 3.98 14.87 -2.60
N ILE A 19 4.77 14.55 -3.62
CA ILE A 19 5.92 15.36 -4.02
C ILE A 19 5.47 16.79 -4.33
N GLY A 20 4.43 16.96 -5.14
CA GLY A 20 3.89 18.29 -5.46
C GLY A 20 3.43 19.07 -4.22
N ALA A 21 2.69 18.43 -3.32
CA ALA A 21 2.21 19.03 -2.08
C ALA A 21 3.36 19.51 -1.18
N LEU A 22 4.42 18.70 -1.05
CA LEU A 22 5.57 19.00 -0.20
C LEU A 22 6.36 20.22 -0.67
N HIS A 23 6.41 20.49 -1.99
CA HIS A 23 6.98 21.74 -2.51
C HIS A 23 6.20 22.99 -2.04
N PHE A 24 4.91 22.82 -1.70
CA PHE A 24 4.06 23.85 -1.10
C PHE A 24 3.80 23.54 0.38
N GLY A 25 4.85 23.15 1.11
CA GLY A 25 4.76 22.69 2.49
C GLY A 25 4.09 23.62 3.50
N HIS A 26 3.86 24.89 3.16
CA HIS A 26 3.14 25.87 3.99
C HIS A 26 1.61 25.78 3.86
N LEU A 27 1.08 24.99 2.92
CA LEU A 27 -0.36 24.83 2.71
C LEU A 27 -0.93 23.64 3.49
N PRO A 28 -2.08 23.80 4.18
CA PRO A 28 -2.88 22.68 4.65
C PRO A 28 -3.29 21.79 3.47
N THR A 29 -3.05 20.49 3.61
CA THR A 29 -3.31 19.51 2.55
C THR A 29 -3.89 18.24 3.13
N VAL A 30 -4.98 17.74 2.54
CA VAL A 30 -5.60 16.45 2.89
C VAL A 30 -5.68 15.58 1.63
N PHE A 31 -5.29 14.32 1.74
CA PHE A 31 -5.43 13.34 0.67
C PHE A 31 -6.81 12.68 0.73
N VAL A 32 -7.39 12.44 -0.44
CA VAL A 32 -8.76 11.91 -0.58
C VAL A 32 -8.74 10.72 -1.53
N PRO A 33 -8.86 9.49 -1.02
CA PRO A 33 -8.95 8.32 -1.87
C PRO A 33 -10.36 8.11 -2.42
N ALA A 34 -10.45 7.40 -3.54
CA ALA A 34 -11.73 6.85 -4.04
C ALA A 34 -12.05 5.47 -3.44
N GLY A 35 -11.01 4.70 -3.10
CA GLY A 35 -11.11 3.32 -2.64
C GLY A 35 -10.94 2.29 -3.77
N PRO A 36 -10.91 1.00 -3.41
CA PRO A 36 -10.77 -0.10 -4.35
C PRO A 36 -12.10 -0.47 -5.00
N MET A 37 -12.02 -1.11 -6.17
CA MET A 37 -13.14 -1.86 -6.71
C MET A 37 -13.61 -2.90 -5.68
N THR A 38 -14.90 -3.23 -5.70
CA THR A 38 -15.43 -4.36 -4.95
C THR A 38 -14.78 -5.68 -5.39
N SER A 39 -14.89 -6.72 -4.57
CA SER A 39 -14.41 -8.06 -4.93
C SER A 39 -15.15 -8.57 -6.17
N GLY A 40 -14.39 -9.03 -7.16
CA GLY A 40 -14.89 -9.66 -8.39
C GLY A 40 -14.31 -11.07 -8.54
N LEU A 41 -13.92 -11.43 -9.76
CA LEU A 41 -13.19 -12.68 -9.99
C LEU A 41 -11.92 -12.75 -9.10
N PRO A 42 -11.73 -13.82 -8.30
CA PRO A 42 -10.56 -13.93 -7.42
C PRO A 42 -9.25 -13.81 -8.19
N ASN A 43 -8.27 -13.12 -7.59
CA ASN A 43 -7.02 -12.79 -8.27
C ASN A 43 -6.23 -14.04 -8.72
N LYS A 44 -6.29 -15.14 -7.97
CA LYS A 44 -5.67 -16.42 -8.34
C LYS A 44 -6.33 -17.07 -9.56
N GLU A 45 -7.67 -17.03 -9.63
CA GLU A 45 -8.40 -17.57 -10.79
C GLU A 45 -8.12 -16.75 -12.04
N LYS A 46 -8.13 -15.41 -11.93
CA LYS A 46 -7.70 -14.51 -13.01
C LYS A 46 -6.27 -14.82 -13.49
N ALA A 47 -5.34 -15.01 -12.55
CA ALA A 47 -3.95 -15.34 -12.89
C ALA A 47 -3.84 -16.69 -13.61
N LYS A 48 -4.62 -17.70 -13.18
CA LYS A 48 -4.68 -19.01 -13.83
C LYS A 48 -5.21 -18.92 -15.28
N VAL A 49 -6.26 -18.14 -15.53
CA VAL A 49 -6.76 -17.94 -16.90
C VAL A 49 -5.71 -17.23 -17.77
N ARG A 50 -4.98 -16.26 -17.23
CA ARG A 50 -3.86 -15.60 -17.95
C ARG A 50 -2.72 -16.56 -18.26
N GLU A 51 -2.38 -17.45 -17.33
CA GLU A 51 -1.39 -18.51 -17.54
C GLU A 51 -1.85 -19.47 -18.65
N GLN A 52 -3.09 -19.95 -18.59
CA GLN A 52 -3.67 -20.81 -19.62
C GLN A 52 -3.70 -20.12 -20.99
N ALA A 53 -3.98 -18.82 -21.04
CA ALA A 53 -3.97 -18.05 -22.28
C ALA A 53 -2.54 -17.94 -22.86
N ALA A 54 -1.54 -17.74 -22.00
CA ALA A 54 -0.13 -17.72 -22.40
C ALA A 54 0.34 -19.10 -22.93
N LEU A 55 -0.24 -20.19 -22.43
CA LEU A 55 -0.02 -21.56 -22.92
C LEU A 55 -0.88 -21.93 -24.14
N GLY A 56 -1.75 -21.05 -24.62
CA GLY A 56 -2.66 -21.32 -25.74
C GLY A 56 -3.80 -22.28 -25.41
N LEU A 57 -4.05 -22.58 -24.13
CA LEU A 57 -5.09 -23.49 -23.66
C LEU A 57 -6.48 -22.85 -23.65
N VAL A 58 -6.56 -21.52 -23.61
CA VAL A 58 -7.81 -20.75 -23.68
C VAL A 58 -7.72 -19.66 -24.75
N GLY A 59 -8.85 -19.36 -25.37
CA GLY A 59 -8.94 -18.35 -26.43
C GLY A 59 -9.10 -16.92 -25.89
N ARG A 60 -9.00 -15.94 -26.80
CA ARG A 60 -9.20 -14.51 -26.50
C ARG A 60 -10.54 -14.21 -25.80
N ALA A 61 -11.60 -14.93 -26.15
CA ALA A 61 -12.93 -14.73 -25.58
C ALA A 61 -12.97 -15.04 -24.08
N GLU A 62 -12.37 -16.16 -23.67
CA GLU A 62 -12.30 -16.57 -22.26
C GLU A 62 -11.39 -15.66 -21.45
N LEU A 63 -10.24 -15.27 -22.02
CA LEU A 63 -9.35 -14.28 -21.40
C LEU A 63 -10.09 -12.95 -21.16
N LEU A 64 -10.80 -12.45 -22.17
CA LEU A 64 -11.56 -11.19 -22.06
C LEU A 64 -12.70 -11.28 -21.03
N GLN A 65 -13.37 -12.43 -20.94
CA GLN A 65 -14.40 -12.67 -19.94
C GLN A 65 -13.82 -12.62 -18.53
N ALA A 66 -12.68 -13.30 -18.30
CA ALA A 66 -12.00 -13.29 -17.00
C ALA A 66 -11.49 -11.89 -16.64
N GLU A 67 -10.95 -11.14 -17.61
CA GLU A 67 -10.50 -9.77 -17.38
C GLU A 67 -11.66 -8.82 -17.07
N SER A 68 -12.76 -8.91 -17.81
CA SER A 68 -13.97 -8.11 -17.55
C SER A 68 -14.58 -8.41 -16.19
N ALA A 69 -14.59 -9.68 -15.77
CA ALA A 69 -15.08 -10.09 -14.44
C ALA A 69 -14.16 -9.61 -13.30
N ALA A 70 -12.86 -9.47 -13.56
CA ALA A 70 -11.91 -8.95 -12.58
C ALA A 70 -11.94 -7.42 -12.47
N TYR A 71 -12.06 -6.72 -13.60
CA TYR A 71 -12.06 -5.26 -13.69
C TYR A 71 -13.48 -4.74 -13.98
N HIS A 72 -14.40 -5.02 -13.06
CA HIS A 72 -15.85 -4.91 -13.28
C HIS A 72 -16.47 -3.60 -12.75
N GLY A 73 -15.69 -2.69 -12.18
CA GLY A 73 -16.20 -1.47 -11.54
C GLY A 73 -15.16 -0.38 -11.37
N GLU A 74 -15.58 0.72 -10.75
CA GLU A 74 -14.71 1.87 -10.43
C GLU A 74 -13.84 1.60 -9.19
N GLY A 75 -12.63 2.17 -9.17
CA GLY A 75 -11.71 2.10 -8.02
C GLY A 75 -10.32 1.56 -8.38
N THR A 76 -9.45 1.43 -7.38
CA THR A 76 -8.16 0.75 -7.54
C THR A 76 -8.33 -0.74 -7.77
N CYS A 77 -7.25 -1.38 -8.23
CA CYS A 77 -7.14 -2.84 -8.29
C CYS A 77 -7.51 -3.49 -6.95
N THR A 78 -8.06 -4.71 -6.97
CA THR A 78 -8.39 -5.45 -5.74
C THR A 78 -7.19 -6.11 -5.07
N PHE A 79 -6.04 -6.22 -5.75
CA PHE A 79 -4.82 -6.75 -5.16
C PHE A 79 -4.03 -5.69 -4.39
N TYR A 80 -3.23 -6.11 -3.42
CA TYR A 80 -2.37 -5.23 -2.61
C TYR A 80 -1.09 -4.83 -3.36
N GLY A 81 -1.28 -4.13 -4.48
CA GLY A 81 -0.22 -3.53 -5.28
C GLY A 81 0.07 -2.09 -4.84
N THR A 82 0.80 -1.36 -5.69
CA THR A 82 1.29 -0.02 -5.33
C THR A 82 0.18 0.96 -4.97
N ALA A 83 -0.92 0.94 -5.74
CA ALA A 83 -2.05 1.84 -5.50
C ALA A 83 -2.63 1.68 -4.09
N ASN A 84 -2.81 0.45 -3.60
CA ASN A 84 -3.40 0.18 -2.28
C ASN A 84 -2.39 0.31 -1.14
N SER A 85 -1.13 -0.06 -1.37
CA SER A 85 -0.07 0.25 -0.40
C SER A 85 0.01 1.76 -0.15
N ASN A 86 -0.01 2.60 -1.20
CA ASN A 86 -0.04 4.06 -1.04
C ASN A 86 -1.16 4.54 -0.10
N GLN A 87 -2.37 3.95 -0.19
CA GLN A 87 -3.48 4.34 0.68
C GLN A 87 -3.25 3.97 2.15
N MET A 88 -2.66 2.79 2.41
CA MET A 88 -2.23 2.40 3.76
C MET A 88 -1.16 3.36 4.31
N LEU A 89 -0.19 3.74 3.47
CA LEU A 89 0.91 4.62 3.88
C LEU A 89 0.40 6.01 4.23
N LEU A 90 -0.51 6.58 3.43
CA LEU A 90 -1.11 7.87 3.73
C LEU A 90 -1.95 7.87 5.02
N GLU A 91 -2.57 6.74 5.40
CA GLU A 91 -3.18 6.61 6.73
C GLU A 91 -2.15 6.52 7.85
N ALA A 92 -1.05 5.78 7.66
CA ALA A 92 0.03 5.69 8.64
C ALA A 92 0.80 7.03 8.83
N MET A 93 0.79 7.90 7.81
CA MET A 93 1.27 9.28 7.90
C MET A 93 0.26 10.24 8.53
N GLY A 94 -1.01 9.83 8.65
CA GLY A 94 -2.08 10.69 9.11
C GLY A 94 -2.49 11.80 8.13
N LEU A 95 -2.36 11.57 6.82
CA LEU A 95 -2.71 12.54 5.76
C LEU A 95 -4.12 12.37 5.19
N HIS A 96 -4.83 11.34 5.65
CA HIS A 96 -6.22 11.02 5.29
C HIS A 96 -7.21 11.40 6.39
N VAL A 97 -8.50 11.40 6.06
CA VAL A 97 -9.53 11.20 7.09
C VAL A 97 -9.42 9.76 7.63
N PRO A 98 -9.42 9.51 8.94
CA PRO A 98 -9.21 8.17 9.50
C PRO A 98 -10.13 7.08 8.94
N GLY A 99 -9.54 5.96 8.52
CA GLY A 99 -10.23 4.75 8.03
C GLY A 99 -10.88 4.89 6.65
N THR A 100 -10.46 5.86 5.86
CA THR A 100 -11.05 6.16 4.55
C THR A 100 -10.44 5.35 3.39
N ALA A 101 -9.23 4.80 3.53
CA ALA A 101 -8.43 4.23 2.43
C ALA A 101 -9.19 3.23 1.56
N PHE A 102 -9.91 2.30 2.18
CA PHE A 102 -10.54 1.17 1.49
C PHE A 102 -12.07 1.16 1.51
N VAL A 103 -12.71 2.29 1.81
CA VAL A 103 -14.17 2.42 1.59
C VAL A 103 -14.43 2.45 0.09
N ASN A 104 -15.26 1.55 -0.44
CA ASN A 104 -15.46 1.44 -1.89
C ASN A 104 -16.09 2.70 -2.51
N PRO A 105 -15.80 2.99 -3.80
CA PRO A 105 -16.56 3.96 -4.58
C PRO A 105 -18.06 3.67 -4.56
N GLY A 106 -18.89 4.72 -4.59
CA GLY A 106 -20.35 4.61 -4.58
C GLY A 106 -20.98 4.23 -3.23
N ALA A 107 -20.20 3.82 -2.22
CA ALA A 107 -20.73 3.59 -0.87
C ALA A 107 -21.23 4.91 -0.26
N ALA A 108 -22.37 4.90 0.43
CA ALA A 108 -22.90 6.10 1.12
C ALA A 108 -21.87 6.72 2.08
N LEU A 109 -21.07 5.87 2.74
CA LEU A 109 -19.99 6.31 3.63
C LEU A 109 -18.86 7.06 2.88
N ARG A 110 -18.56 6.71 1.62
CA ARG A 110 -17.51 7.36 0.82
C ARG A 110 -17.84 8.84 0.60
N GLU A 111 -19.09 9.17 0.28
CA GLU A 111 -19.50 10.55 0.10
C GLU A 111 -19.28 11.38 1.37
N GLN A 112 -19.68 10.84 2.53
CA GLN A 112 -19.50 11.53 3.80
C GLN A 112 -18.01 11.72 4.14
N LEU A 113 -17.17 10.71 3.91
CA LEU A 113 -15.72 10.83 4.13
C LEU A 113 -15.06 11.86 3.21
N THR A 114 -15.51 11.96 1.96
CA THR A 114 -15.03 12.99 1.02
C THR A 114 -15.43 14.39 1.49
N ARG A 115 -16.68 14.58 1.96
CA ARG A 115 -17.14 15.83 2.57
C ARG A 115 -16.33 16.16 3.83
N GLU A 116 -16.03 15.17 4.66
CA GLU A 116 -15.23 15.35 5.85
C GLU A 116 -13.77 15.71 5.55
N ALA A 117 -13.20 15.23 4.45
CA ALA A 117 -11.87 15.68 4.02
C ALA A 117 -11.86 17.18 3.69
N ALA A 118 -12.92 17.67 3.03
CA ALA A 118 -13.09 19.10 2.76
C ALA A 118 -13.29 19.92 4.05
N ARG A 119 -14.06 19.41 5.03
CA ARG A 119 -14.17 20.06 6.35
C ARG A 119 -12.81 20.08 7.05
N THR A 120 -12.11 18.95 7.06
CA THR A 120 -10.82 18.76 7.73
C THR A 120 -9.79 19.76 7.21
N VAL A 121 -9.63 19.90 5.88
CA VAL A 121 -8.65 20.84 5.32
C VAL A 121 -8.97 22.31 5.63
N LEU A 122 -10.26 22.65 5.78
CA LEU A 122 -10.73 23.97 6.20
C LEU A 122 -10.63 24.21 7.71
N GLY A 123 -10.08 23.26 8.46
CA GLY A 123 -9.97 23.33 9.92
C GLY A 123 -11.28 23.08 10.67
N HIS A 124 -12.24 22.40 10.03
CA HIS A 124 -13.49 21.97 10.64
C HIS A 124 -13.55 20.44 10.75
N SER A 125 -14.40 19.94 11.64
CA SER A 125 -14.76 18.52 11.70
C SER A 125 -16.26 18.44 11.97
N GLU A 126 -16.92 17.43 11.40
CA GLU A 126 -18.31 17.17 11.74
C GLU A 126 -18.46 16.94 13.25
N GLY A 127 -19.44 17.59 13.87
CA GLY A 127 -19.70 17.53 15.31
C GLY A 127 -18.75 18.33 16.22
N ALA A 128 -17.72 19.00 15.68
CA ALA A 128 -16.80 19.80 16.49
C ALA A 128 -17.42 21.16 16.89
N LYS A 129 -17.24 21.56 18.15
CA LYS A 129 -17.73 22.84 18.70
C LYS A 129 -16.90 24.05 18.28
N SER A 130 -15.65 23.84 17.85
CA SER A 130 -14.72 24.89 17.46
C SER A 130 -13.86 24.43 16.27
N ALA A 131 -13.48 25.37 15.42
CA ALA A 131 -12.52 25.13 14.36
C ALA A 131 -11.15 24.79 14.95
N THR A 132 -10.47 23.80 14.38
CA THR A 132 -9.08 23.46 14.67
C THR A 132 -8.30 23.49 13.36
N PRO A 133 -7.39 24.46 13.14
CA PRO A 133 -6.68 24.58 11.88
C PRO A 133 -5.97 23.29 11.48
N CYS A 134 -6.16 22.84 10.24
CA CYS A 134 -5.36 21.76 9.67
C CYS A 134 -3.90 22.23 9.57
N PRO A 135 -2.92 21.51 10.15
CA PRO A 135 -1.53 21.89 10.01
C PRO A 135 -1.10 21.88 8.55
N PRO A 136 -0.13 22.74 8.18
CA PRO A 136 0.44 22.73 6.84
C PRO A 136 1.25 21.44 6.63
N ILE A 137 1.26 20.89 5.41
CA ILE A 137 1.82 19.55 5.15
C ILE A 137 3.31 19.42 5.51
N GLY A 138 4.09 20.48 5.37
CA GLY A 138 5.51 20.53 5.76
C GLY A 138 5.74 20.49 7.28
N ARG A 139 4.67 20.58 8.10
CA ARG A 139 4.72 20.29 9.55
C ARG A 139 4.20 18.89 9.87
N LEU A 140 3.38 18.29 9.00
CA LEU A 140 2.85 16.94 9.15
C LEU A 140 3.88 15.88 8.76
N VAL A 141 4.65 16.15 7.69
CA VAL A 141 5.62 15.22 7.12
C VAL A 141 7.02 15.55 7.63
N ASP A 142 7.43 14.86 8.69
CA ASP A 142 8.79 14.84 9.23
C ASP A 142 9.41 13.42 9.12
N GLU A 143 10.60 13.22 9.66
CA GLU A 143 11.33 11.95 9.63
C GLU A 143 10.52 10.82 10.29
N ARG A 144 9.84 11.10 11.40
CA ARG A 144 9.00 10.13 12.12
C ARG A 144 7.82 9.68 11.27
N CYS A 145 7.19 10.63 10.58
CA CYS A 145 6.09 10.38 9.64
C CYS A 145 6.54 9.49 8.46
N ILE A 146 7.72 9.75 7.89
CA ILE A 146 8.31 8.91 6.85
C ILE A 146 8.62 7.49 7.37
N VAL A 147 9.20 7.37 8.57
CA VAL A 147 9.45 6.05 9.20
C VAL A 147 8.14 5.30 9.43
N ASN A 148 7.08 5.95 9.89
CA ASN A 148 5.77 5.32 10.04
C ASN A 148 5.24 4.74 8.74
N ALA A 149 5.39 5.46 7.63
CA ALA A 149 5.04 4.93 6.31
C ALA A 149 5.90 3.70 5.97
N MET A 150 7.22 3.76 6.15
CA MET A 150 8.11 2.62 5.88
C MET A 150 7.74 1.38 6.71
N VAL A 151 7.47 1.55 8.00
CA VAL A 151 7.02 0.47 8.89
C VAL A 151 5.68 -0.10 8.42
N ALA A 152 4.71 0.75 8.08
CA ALA A 152 3.43 0.30 7.55
C ALA A 152 3.59 -0.47 6.22
N LEU A 153 4.49 -0.04 5.33
CA LEU A 153 4.81 -0.73 4.08
C LEU A 153 5.29 -2.16 4.35
N LEU A 154 6.24 -2.30 5.27
CA LEU A 154 6.87 -3.57 5.61
C LEU A 154 5.89 -4.49 6.31
N ALA A 155 5.13 -3.97 7.28
CA ALA A 155 4.17 -4.73 8.05
C ALA A 155 3.02 -5.29 7.22
N THR A 156 2.65 -4.62 6.13
CA THR A 156 1.58 -5.08 5.23
C THR A 156 2.08 -5.76 3.96
N GLY A 157 3.41 -5.95 3.83
CA GLY A 157 4.01 -6.53 2.65
C GLY A 157 3.68 -5.77 1.38
N GLY A 158 3.87 -4.45 1.38
CA GLY A 158 3.58 -3.58 0.24
C GLY A 158 4.45 -3.82 -1.01
N SER A 159 4.19 -3.02 -2.05
CA SER A 159 4.89 -3.10 -3.34
C SER A 159 6.33 -2.61 -3.27
N THR A 160 7.27 -3.27 -3.96
CA THR A 160 8.67 -2.85 -4.08
C THR A 160 8.86 -1.53 -4.85
N ASN A 161 7.86 -1.09 -5.63
CA ASN A 161 7.88 0.24 -6.29
C ASN A 161 8.05 1.39 -5.28
N HIS A 162 7.66 1.19 -4.02
CA HIS A 162 7.84 2.19 -2.97
C HIS A 162 9.31 2.45 -2.63
N LEU A 163 10.22 1.54 -2.97
CA LEU A 163 11.67 1.75 -2.82
C LEU A 163 12.22 2.75 -3.84
N ILE A 164 11.41 3.12 -4.83
CA ILE A 164 11.68 4.24 -5.75
C ILE A 164 10.85 5.45 -5.32
N HIS A 165 9.54 5.25 -5.12
CA HIS A 165 8.62 6.35 -4.84
C HIS A 165 8.93 7.07 -3.53
N TRP A 166 9.21 6.34 -2.45
CA TRP A 166 9.40 6.94 -1.13
C TRP A 166 10.76 7.58 -0.96
N VAL A 167 11.79 7.10 -1.67
CA VAL A 167 13.05 7.82 -1.77
C VAL A 167 12.80 9.21 -2.41
N ALA A 168 11.99 9.27 -3.48
CA ALA A 168 11.63 10.54 -4.11
C ALA A 168 10.73 11.43 -3.24
N VAL A 169 9.72 10.86 -2.56
CA VAL A 169 8.83 11.58 -1.64
C VAL A 169 9.60 12.14 -0.44
N ALA A 170 10.41 11.33 0.23
CA ALA A 170 11.23 11.77 1.35
C ALA A 170 12.16 12.90 0.92
N ARG A 171 12.79 12.78 -0.26
CA ARG A 171 13.64 13.83 -0.81
C ARG A 171 12.90 15.15 -1.03
N ALA A 172 11.64 15.11 -1.49
CA ALA A 172 10.80 16.29 -1.64
C ALA A 172 10.42 16.94 -0.29
N ALA A 173 10.39 16.16 0.80
CA ALA A 173 10.24 16.67 2.17
C ALA A 173 11.57 17.16 2.78
N GLY A 174 12.70 17.07 2.06
CA GLY A 174 14.03 17.41 2.58
C GLY A 174 14.68 16.29 3.41
N ILE A 175 14.09 15.10 3.42
CA ILE A 175 14.53 13.92 4.20
C ILE A 175 15.31 12.99 3.27
N ILE A 176 16.33 12.32 3.79
CA ILE A 176 17.13 11.34 3.04
C ILE A 176 16.85 9.97 3.64
N ILE A 177 16.34 9.07 2.80
CA ILE A 177 16.26 7.64 3.05
C ILE A 177 16.77 6.91 1.82
N ASP A 178 17.25 5.68 2.00
CA ASP A 178 17.55 4.77 0.90
C ASP A 178 17.15 3.33 1.22
N TRP A 179 17.58 2.38 0.39
CA TRP A 179 17.23 0.96 0.56
C TRP A 179 17.83 0.32 1.81
N ASP A 180 18.92 0.86 2.37
CA ASP A 180 19.50 0.38 3.61
C ASP A 180 18.53 0.59 4.77
N ASP A 181 17.86 1.75 4.83
CA ASP A 181 16.86 2.06 5.87
C ASP A 181 15.67 1.09 5.81
N PHE A 182 15.16 0.82 4.61
CA PHE A 182 14.09 -0.17 4.43
C PHE A 182 14.53 -1.58 4.83
N SER A 183 15.77 -1.97 4.49
CA SER A 183 16.30 -3.29 4.85
C SER A 183 16.50 -3.42 6.36
N ALA A 184 17.04 -2.40 7.03
CA ALA A 184 17.24 -2.37 8.47
C ALA A 184 15.90 -2.41 9.23
N LEU A 185 14.91 -1.63 8.80
CA LEU A 185 13.56 -1.70 9.36
C LEU A 185 12.91 -3.07 9.09
N SER A 186 13.16 -3.70 7.94
CA SER A 186 12.56 -4.99 7.62
C SER A 186 13.00 -6.10 8.56
N ASP A 187 14.14 -5.97 9.23
CA ASP A 187 14.63 -6.95 10.22
C ASP A 187 13.87 -6.89 11.55
N VAL A 188 13.24 -5.77 11.87
CA VAL A 188 12.55 -5.55 13.16
C VAL A 188 11.04 -5.35 13.03
N VAL A 189 10.54 -5.08 11.82
CA VAL A 189 9.10 -4.92 11.56
C VAL A 189 8.49 -6.26 11.16
N PRO A 190 7.52 -6.80 11.92
CA PRO A 190 6.87 -8.06 11.58
C PRO A 190 5.86 -7.90 10.43
N THR A 191 5.67 -8.95 9.64
CA THR A 191 4.60 -9.00 8.63
C THR A 191 3.29 -9.41 9.28
N LEU A 192 2.31 -8.49 9.30
CA LEU A 192 1.00 -8.68 9.91
C LEU A 192 -0.09 -9.10 8.92
N THR A 193 0.13 -8.96 7.61
CA THR A 193 -0.92 -9.25 6.62
C THR A 193 -0.49 -10.25 5.55
N ARG A 194 -1.46 -10.98 4.99
CA ARG A 194 -1.32 -11.83 3.80
C ARG A 194 -2.42 -11.52 2.78
N VAL A 195 -2.26 -10.37 2.12
CA VAL A 195 -3.15 -9.95 1.02
C VAL A 195 -2.48 -10.29 -0.31
N TYR A 196 -3.25 -10.74 -1.30
CA TYR A 196 -2.73 -11.08 -2.63
C TYR A 196 -1.90 -9.91 -3.20
N PRO A 197 -0.64 -10.15 -3.64
CA PRO A 197 -0.08 -11.45 -4.03
C PRO A 197 0.55 -12.30 -2.92
N ASN A 198 0.69 -11.79 -1.69
CA ASN A 198 1.29 -12.53 -0.57
C ASN A 198 0.34 -13.56 0.07
N GLY A 199 -0.96 -13.45 -0.19
CA GLY A 199 -1.99 -14.40 0.24
C GLY A 199 -3.07 -14.58 -0.81
N SER A 200 -4.21 -15.17 -0.43
CA SER A 200 -5.38 -15.31 -1.32
C SER A 200 -6.36 -14.16 -1.22
N ALA A 201 -6.43 -13.49 -0.06
CA ALA A 201 -7.40 -12.45 0.19
C ALA A 201 -7.13 -11.18 -0.63
N ASP A 202 -8.18 -10.50 -1.05
CA ASP A 202 -8.08 -9.19 -1.70
C ASP A 202 -8.15 -8.03 -0.68
N VAL A 203 -8.04 -6.79 -1.14
CA VAL A 203 -8.05 -5.62 -0.25
C VAL A 203 -9.39 -5.36 0.44
N ASN A 204 -10.51 -5.84 -0.12
CA ASN A 204 -11.81 -5.71 0.51
C ASN A 204 -11.92 -6.69 1.69
N GLN A 205 -11.42 -7.91 1.51
CA GLN A 205 -11.31 -8.89 2.59
C GLN A 205 -10.33 -8.41 3.66
N PHE A 206 -9.22 -7.76 3.29
CA PHE A 206 -8.32 -7.10 4.24
C PHE A 206 -9.04 -6.02 5.06
N GLN A 207 -9.81 -5.14 4.40
CA GLN A 207 -10.59 -4.10 5.08
C GLN A 207 -11.61 -4.71 6.05
N ALA A 208 -12.30 -5.78 5.65
CA ALA A 208 -13.27 -6.49 6.50
C ALA A 208 -12.62 -7.24 7.67
N ALA A 209 -11.40 -7.77 7.48
CA ALA A 209 -10.61 -8.49 8.49
C ALA A 209 -10.10 -7.58 9.63
N GLY A 210 -10.05 -6.27 9.40
CA GLY A 210 -9.58 -5.26 10.35
C GLY A 210 -8.96 -4.03 9.68
N GLY A 211 -8.43 -4.19 8.46
CA GLY A 211 -7.95 -3.11 7.62
C GLY A 211 -6.79 -2.29 8.22
N PRO A 212 -6.56 -1.07 7.68
CA PRO A 212 -5.52 -0.15 8.15
C PRO A 212 -5.63 0.17 9.64
N GLY A 213 -6.84 0.41 10.15
CA GLY A 213 -7.03 0.82 11.54
C GLY A 213 -6.55 -0.25 12.53
N TYR A 214 -6.80 -1.53 12.25
CA TYR A 214 -6.25 -2.62 13.05
C TYR A 214 -4.72 -2.66 12.99
N VAL A 215 -4.14 -2.61 11.79
CA VAL A 215 -2.67 -2.68 11.59
C VAL A 215 -1.98 -1.50 12.30
N ILE A 216 -2.49 -0.28 12.14
CA ILE A 216 -1.94 0.91 12.80
C ILE A 216 -2.03 0.76 14.32
N ARG A 217 -3.12 0.19 14.85
CA ARG A 217 -3.26 -0.06 16.30
C ARG A 217 -2.19 -1.02 16.80
N GLU A 218 -2.05 -2.18 16.17
CA GLU A 218 -1.08 -3.21 16.58
C GLU A 218 0.35 -2.67 16.56
N LEU A 219 0.72 -1.92 15.53
CA LEU A 219 2.07 -1.35 15.41
C LEU A 219 2.30 -0.21 16.41
N LEU A 220 1.30 0.64 16.68
CA LEU A 220 1.38 1.67 17.71
C LEU A 220 1.53 1.07 19.12
N ASP A 221 0.72 0.06 19.44
CA ASP A 221 0.73 -0.57 20.76
C ASP A 221 2.02 -1.37 21.02
N ALA A 222 2.65 -1.87 19.97
CA ALA A 222 3.99 -2.47 20.02
C ALA A 222 5.14 -1.45 20.07
N GLY A 223 4.86 -0.14 19.96
CA GLY A 223 5.88 0.90 19.89
C GLY A 223 6.68 0.92 18.58
N LEU A 224 6.15 0.32 17.50
CA LEU A 224 6.79 0.29 16.19
C LEU A 224 6.43 1.50 15.31
N LEU A 225 5.40 2.26 15.68
CA LEU A 225 5.05 3.55 15.07
C LEU A 225 5.24 4.69 16.06
N HIS A 226 5.73 5.82 15.55
CA HIS A 226 5.77 7.09 16.25
C HIS A 226 4.34 7.63 16.45
N ALA A 227 3.85 7.57 17.69
CA ALA A 227 2.52 8.05 18.05
C ALA A 227 2.41 9.59 18.10
N ASP A 228 3.54 10.26 18.26
CA ASP A 228 3.71 11.71 18.48
C ASP A 228 3.85 12.53 17.19
N VAL A 229 3.48 11.95 16.04
CA VAL A 229 3.40 12.67 14.76
C VAL A 229 2.15 13.55 14.72
N LEU A 230 2.25 14.70 14.05
CA LEU A 230 1.07 15.48 13.70
C LEU A 230 0.29 14.76 12.60
N THR A 231 -1.03 14.93 12.60
CA THR A 231 -1.90 14.43 11.53
C THR A 231 -2.88 15.53 11.12
N VAL A 232 -3.64 15.28 10.07
CA VAL A 232 -4.74 16.19 9.67
C VAL A 232 -5.87 16.23 10.70
N ARG A 233 -5.82 15.39 11.75
CA ARG A 233 -6.79 15.35 12.86
C ARG A 233 -6.13 15.70 14.21
N PRO A 234 -6.83 16.42 15.11
CA PRO A 234 -6.29 16.76 16.43
C PRO A 234 -6.01 15.56 17.36
N GLY A 235 -6.54 14.37 17.04
CA GLY A 235 -6.34 13.14 17.83
C GLY A 235 -5.04 12.38 17.55
N GLY A 236 -4.13 12.95 16.76
CA GLY A 236 -2.86 12.31 16.38
C GLY A 236 -3.08 11.02 15.59
N LEU A 237 -2.05 10.17 15.56
CA LEU A 237 -2.12 8.92 14.80
C LEU A 237 -3.07 7.89 15.44
N ARG A 238 -3.35 7.99 16.74
CA ARG A 238 -4.33 7.12 17.41
C ARG A 238 -5.74 7.28 16.84
N ALA A 239 -6.10 8.43 16.29
CA ALA A 239 -7.38 8.60 15.61
C ALA A 239 -7.55 7.64 14.40
N PHE A 240 -6.43 7.24 13.77
CA PHE A 240 -6.39 6.34 12.62
C PHE A 240 -6.56 4.87 12.98
N THR A 241 -6.63 4.52 14.28
CA THR A 241 -6.99 3.17 14.73
C THR A 241 -8.49 2.92 14.76
N ARG A 242 -9.31 3.94 14.48
CA ARG A 242 -10.76 3.89 14.59
C ARG A 242 -11.42 3.70 13.23
N ILE A 243 -12.56 3.04 13.23
CA ILE A 243 -13.33 2.70 12.04
C ILE A 243 -14.47 3.72 11.86
N PRO A 244 -14.55 4.42 10.72
CA PRO A 244 -15.64 5.33 10.43
C PRO A 244 -16.93 4.55 10.17
N HIS A 245 -18.04 5.11 10.60
CA HIS A 245 -19.39 4.72 10.24
C HIS A 245 -20.26 5.96 10.17
N ALA A 246 -21.37 5.87 9.44
CA ALA A 246 -22.38 6.91 9.40
C ALA A 246 -23.67 6.36 10.03
N ASP A 247 -24.36 7.19 10.81
CA ASP A 247 -25.69 6.86 11.29
C ASP A 247 -26.75 6.98 10.17
N ALA A 248 -28.02 6.74 10.50
CA ALA A 248 -29.12 6.80 9.54
C ALA A 248 -29.32 8.21 8.94
N GLN A 249 -28.78 9.25 9.56
CA GLN A 249 -28.83 10.64 9.12
C GLN A 249 -27.58 11.03 8.33
N GLY A 250 -26.63 10.11 8.16
CA GLY A 250 -25.38 10.34 7.44
C GLY A 250 -24.30 11.03 8.27
N VAL A 251 -24.51 11.19 9.58
CA VAL A 251 -23.52 11.83 10.48
C VAL A 251 -22.40 10.85 10.75
N LEU A 252 -21.15 11.29 10.53
CA LEU A 252 -19.97 10.47 10.75
C LEU A 252 -19.66 10.31 12.24
N ALA A 253 -19.37 9.08 12.62
CA ALA A 253 -18.83 8.71 13.90
C ALA A 253 -17.69 7.68 13.73
N TRP A 254 -16.83 7.60 14.73
CA TRP A 254 -15.70 6.67 14.75
C TRP A 254 -15.82 5.75 15.96
N ARG A 255 -15.71 4.45 15.72
CA ARG A 255 -15.68 3.43 16.77
C ARG A 255 -14.31 2.77 16.83
N GLU A 256 -13.96 2.22 17.99
CA GLU A 256 -12.71 1.47 18.14
C GLU A 256 -12.71 0.24 17.21
N ALA A 257 -11.55 -0.04 16.61
CA ALA A 257 -11.36 -1.28 15.86
C ALA A 257 -11.43 -2.48 16.82
N GLY A 258 -12.15 -3.52 16.43
CA GLY A 258 -12.20 -4.78 17.18
C GLY A 258 -10.94 -5.64 17.00
N ALA A 259 -10.98 -6.87 17.50
CA ALA A 259 -10.01 -7.90 17.13
C ALA A 259 -10.10 -8.21 15.62
N SER A 260 -9.05 -8.83 15.06
CA SER A 260 -9.13 -9.27 13.67
C SER A 260 -10.22 -10.32 13.53
N SER A 261 -11.03 -10.22 12.48
CA SER A 261 -12.06 -11.20 12.15
C SER A 261 -11.55 -12.34 11.28
N ASP A 262 -10.31 -12.26 10.77
CA ASP A 262 -9.68 -13.29 9.93
C ASP A 262 -8.14 -13.30 10.10
N LEU A 263 -7.65 -14.23 10.91
CA LEU A 263 -6.23 -14.42 11.22
C LEU A 263 -5.42 -15.04 10.05
N ASP A 264 -6.07 -15.48 8.98
CA ASP A 264 -5.38 -15.87 7.75
C ASP A 264 -5.10 -14.66 6.84
N VAL A 265 -5.72 -13.51 7.13
CA VAL A 265 -5.53 -12.25 6.39
C VAL A 265 -4.76 -11.21 7.18
N VAL A 266 -5.10 -11.00 8.46
CA VAL A 266 -4.46 -10.00 9.34
C VAL A 266 -4.25 -10.59 10.73
N ARG A 267 -3.03 -10.50 11.25
CA ARG A 267 -2.66 -11.05 12.57
C ARG A 267 -2.24 -9.97 13.55
N PRO A 268 -2.40 -10.21 14.87
CA PRO A 268 -1.82 -9.36 15.88
C PRO A 268 -0.28 -9.39 15.84
N VAL A 269 0.35 -8.36 16.38
CA VAL A 269 1.83 -8.25 16.43
C VAL A 269 2.49 -9.35 17.27
N THR A 270 1.74 -9.96 18.19
CA THR A 270 2.20 -11.07 19.05
C THR A 270 2.29 -12.41 18.32
N GLU A 271 1.58 -12.56 17.20
CA GLU A 271 1.60 -13.79 16.39
C GLU A 271 1.65 -13.45 14.89
N PRO A 272 2.72 -12.78 14.42
CA PRO A 272 2.79 -12.30 13.04
C PRO A 272 3.01 -13.47 12.07
N PHE A 273 2.76 -13.24 10.77
CA PHE A 273 3.07 -14.24 9.74
C PHE A 273 4.57 -14.46 9.56
N SER A 274 5.36 -13.44 9.87
CA SER A 274 6.82 -13.45 9.84
C SER A 274 7.33 -12.38 10.82
N ALA A 275 8.42 -12.68 11.53
CA ALA A 275 9.08 -11.70 12.41
C ALA A 275 9.79 -10.57 11.62
N SER A 276 9.96 -10.75 10.31
CA SER A 276 10.54 -9.76 9.38
C SER A 276 9.53 -9.35 8.31
N GLY A 277 9.65 -8.12 7.81
CA GLY A 277 8.87 -7.56 6.70
C GLY A 277 9.17 -8.19 5.33
N GLY A 278 10.22 -9.03 5.26
CA GLY A 278 10.56 -9.82 4.09
C GLY A 278 11.11 -9.00 2.91
N LEU A 279 11.58 -7.78 3.14
CA LEU A 279 12.40 -7.04 2.18
C LEU A 279 13.87 -7.22 2.54
N LYS A 280 14.72 -7.50 1.55
CA LYS A 280 16.16 -7.61 1.75
C LYS A 280 16.92 -6.80 0.71
N LEU A 281 17.95 -6.12 1.17
CA LEU A 281 18.99 -5.58 0.30
C LEU A 281 19.95 -6.69 -0.10
N LEU A 282 20.24 -6.78 -1.39
CA LEU A 282 21.30 -7.62 -1.94
C LEU A 282 22.47 -6.73 -2.36
N GLN A 283 23.68 -7.13 -2.00
CA GLN A 283 24.91 -6.43 -2.35
C GLN A 283 25.95 -7.42 -2.87
N GLY A 284 26.68 -7.04 -3.92
CA GLY A 284 27.76 -7.85 -4.46
C GLY A 284 28.43 -7.21 -5.67
N ALA A 285 29.19 -8.00 -6.41
CA ALA A 285 29.95 -7.54 -7.58
C ALA A 285 29.08 -6.92 -8.70
N LEU A 286 27.78 -7.26 -8.75
CA LEU A 286 26.83 -6.71 -9.72
C LEU A 286 26.13 -5.41 -9.23
N GLY A 287 26.47 -4.93 -8.03
CA GLY A 287 25.91 -3.73 -7.43
C GLY A 287 24.94 -4.01 -6.27
N ARG A 288 24.06 -3.03 -6.03
CA ARG A 288 23.00 -3.10 -5.01
C ARG A 288 21.65 -3.38 -5.68
N SER A 289 20.85 -4.24 -5.08
CA SER A 289 19.46 -4.47 -5.49
C SER A 289 18.59 -4.81 -4.29
N VAL A 290 17.28 -4.91 -4.52
CA VAL A 290 16.28 -5.18 -3.48
C VAL A 290 15.42 -6.35 -3.92
N ILE A 291 15.11 -7.24 -2.97
CA ILE A 291 14.26 -8.40 -3.20
C ILE A 291 13.22 -8.53 -2.10
N LYS A 292 12.01 -8.95 -2.48
CA LYS A 292 10.96 -9.34 -1.54
C LYS A 292 10.98 -10.86 -1.36
N VAL A 293 11.49 -11.30 -0.22
CA VAL A 293 11.59 -12.73 0.16
C VAL A 293 10.34 -13.25 0.88
N SER A 294 9.38 -12.38 1.23
CA SER A 294 8.16 -12.76 1.96
C SER A 294 7.33 -13.87 1.28
N SER A 295 7.46 -13.99 -0.04
CA SER A 295 6.72 -14.94 -0.87
C SER A 295 7.63 -15.98 -1.53
N VAL A 296 8.91 -16.04 -1.13
CA VAL A 296 9.91 -16.98 -1.63
C VAL A 296 10.13 -18.08 -0.59
N PRO A 297 9.96 -19.37 -0.92
CA PRO A 297 10.27 -20.47 -0.02
C PRO A 297 11.70 -20.40 0.52
N ALA A 298 11.91 -20.77 1.78
CA ALA A 298 13.20 -20.62 2.47
C ALA A 298 14.33 -21.37 1.74
N GLU A 299 14.04 -22.54 1.19
CA GLU A 299 14.97 -23.34 0.39
C GLU A 299 15.38 -22.70 -0.93
N ARG A 300 14.70 -21.62 -1.36
CA ARG A 300 15.00 -20.84 -2.57
C ARG A 300 15.63 -19.47 -2.27
N HIS A 301 16.04 -19.21 -1.03
CA HIS A 301 16.71 -17.96 -0.67
C HIS A 301 18.15 -17.90 -1.20
N VAL A 302 18.75 -19.06 -1.47
CA VAL A 302 20.07 -19.17 -2.10
C VAL A 302 19.91 -19.93 -3.42
N VAL A 303 20.25 -19.28 -4.53
CA VAL A 303 20.20 -19.87 -5.87
C VAL A 303 21.54 -19.68 -6.56
N GLN A 304 22.09 -20.75 -7.11
CA GLN A 304 23.29 -20.72 -7.94
C GLN A 304 23.01 -21.48 -9.23
N ALA A 305 23.07 -20.80 -10.36
CA ALA A 305 22.90 -21.37 -11.68
C ALA A 305 23.62 -20.54 -12.75
N PRO A 306 23.90 -21.10 -13.95
CA PRO A 306 24.44 -20.34 -15.06
C PRO A 306 23.58 -19.11 -15.41
N CYS A 307 24.23 -17.99 -15.72
CA CYS A 307 23.54 -16.79 -16.13
C CYS A 307 23.19 -16.84 -17.62
N ARG A 308 21.98 -16.38 -17.96
CA ARG A 308 21.59 -16.07 -19.33
C ARG A 308 21.16 -14.61 -19.40
N VAL A 309 21.90 -13.82 -20.18
CA VAL A 309 21.70 -12.36 -20.30
C VAL A 309 20.81 -12.03 -21.49
N PHE A 310 19.89 -11.08 -21.30
CA PHE A 310 18.97 -10.56 -22.29
C PHE A 310 19.02 -9.04 -22.29
N ASP A 311 18.97 -8.45 -23.49
CA ASP A 311 18.99 -6.98 -23.65
C ASP A 311 17.59 -6.37 -23.70
N SER A 312 16.55 -7.20 -23.72
CA SER A 312 15.16 -6.75 -23.69
C SER A 312 14.23 -7.82 -23.09
N GLN A 313 13.06 -7.37 -22.60
CA GLN A 313 11.97 -8.25 -22.18
C GLN A 313 11.50 -9.16 -23.34
N ASP A 314 11.44 -8.64 -24.56
CA ASP A 314 11.00 -9.40 -25.74
C ASP A 314 11.94 -10.56 -26.05
N ALA A 315 13.26 -10.36 -25.91
CA ALA A 315 14.25 -11.42 -26.11
C ALA A 315 14.10 -12.54 -25.07
N LEU A 316 13.82 -12.20 -23.80
CA LEU A 316 13.51 -13.18 -22.77
C LEU A 316 12.23 -13.96 -23.11
N GLN A 317 11.17 -13.28 -23.54
CA GLN A 317 9.91 -13.92 -23.94
C GLN A 317 10.09 -14.85 -25.15
N ALA A 318 10.90 -14.46 -26.13
CA ALA A 318 11.21 -15.31 -27.28
C ALA A 318 11.94 -16.59 -26.86
N ALA A 319 12.96 -16.47 -26.00
CA ALA A 319 13.69 -17.63 -25.48
C ALA A 319 12.82 -18.56 -24.61
N PHE A 320 11.89 -17.99 -23.82
CA PHE A 320 10.90 -18.78 -23.07
C PHE A 320 10.00 -19.58 -24.01
N LYS A 321 9.45 -18.93 -25.05
CA LYS A 321 8.59 -19.58 -26.06
C LYS A 321 9.31 -20.66 -26.86
N ALA A 322 10.61 -20.49 -27.10
CA ALA A 322 11.46 -21.47 -27.77
C ALA A 322 11.88 -22.64 -26.85
N GLY A 323 11.45 -22.67 -25.58
CA GLY A 323 11.78 -23.75 -24.63
C GLY A 323 13.22 -23.70 -24.11
N GLU A 324 13.94 -22.61 -24.36
CA GLU A 324 15.38 -22.54 -24.08
C GLU A 324 15.72 -22.24 -22.60
N LEU A 325 14.70 -22.11 -21.75
CA LEU A 325 14.80 -21.79 -20.33
C LEU A 325 14.45 -22.99 -19.42
N ASP A 326 14.11 -24.15 -19.98
CA ASP A 326 13.79 -25.36 -19.21
C ASP A 326 15.06 -26.05 -18.68
N ARG A 327 15.72 -25.36 -17.73
CA ARG A 327 16.95 -25.77 -17.05
C ARG A 327 17.23 -24.84 -15.86
N ASP A 328 18.18 -25.20 -15.01
CA ASP A 328 18.71 -24.28 -14.01
C ASP A 328 19.38 -23.08 -14.71
N VAL A 329 18.79 -21.90 -14.56
CA VAL A 329 19.27 -20.66 -15.18
C VAL A 329 18.89 -19.43 -14.34
N VAL A 330 19.83 -18.50 -14.18
CA VAL A 330 19.54 -17.14 -13.72
C VAL A 330 19.34 -16.25 -14.95
N CYS A 331 18.10 -15.82 -15.20
CA CYS A 331 17.79 -14.88 -16.27
C CYS A 331 18.12 -13.46 -15.83
N VAL A 332 19.00 -12.77 -16.56
CA VAL A 332 19.35 -11.37 -16.32
C VAL A 332 18.86 -10.53 -17.50
N VAL A 333 17.89 -9.65 -17.25
CA VAL A 333 17.38 -8.72 -18.27
C VAL A 333 17.93 -7.33 -17.97
N ARG A 334 18.72 -6.77 -18.87
CA ARG A 334 19.31 -5.44 -18.72
C ARG A 334 18.56 -4.39 -19.56
N TRP A 335 18.90 -3.11 -19.33
CA TRP A 335 18.28 -1.96 -20.01
C TRP A 335 16.77 -1.80 -19.77
N GLN A 336 16.31 -2.14 -18.55
CA GLN A 336 14.92 -2.04 -18.10
C GLN A 336 14.73 -0.97 -17.00
N GLY A 337 15.61 0.04 -16.98
CA GLY A 337 15.55 1.14 -16.02
C GLY A 337 14.55 2.23 -16.40
#